data_AF-A0A2U2ZP25-F1
#
_entry.id   AF-A0A2U2ZP25-F1
#
_cell.length_a   1.000
_cell.length_b   1.000
_cell.length_c   1.000
_cell.angle_alpha   90.00
_cell.angle_beta   90.00
_cell.angle_gamma   90.00
#
_symmetry.space_group_name_H-M   'P 1'
#
loop_
_entity.id
_entity.type
_entity.pdbx_description
1 polymer ?
#
loop_
_entity_poly.entity_id
_entity_poly.type
_entity_poly.pdbx_seq_one_letter_code
_entity_poly.pdbx_strand_id
1 'polypeptide(L)'
;MLPAAPGTRTLRQATGALGTLGAVALMALGAAPAVAAGPAPTPTPSSTPELVLGEMAPTVDGLRPGGTYDVPVSFTNTGAQALDKVYLEYSVTHGLSHTELPSNCVRFDVGSYDELPDKSYAICEFDQTIEPGVVYAPRSR
;
A
#
# COMPACT_ATOMS: atom_id res chain seq x y z
N MET A 1 -47.75 16.40 40.32
CA MET A 1 -49.06 15.86 39.89
C MET A 1 -49.12 15.96 38.37
N LEU A 2 -49.44 14.82 37.77
CA LEU A 2 -49.60 14.42 36.36
C LEU A 2 -48.40 14.34 35.38
N PRO A 3 -48.33 13.25 34.58
CA PRO A 3 -47.17 12.86 33.75
C PRO A 3 -47.45 12.99 32.23
N ALA A 4 -46.43 12.86 31.38
CA ALA A 4 -46.63 12.61 29.94
C ALA A 4 -45.51 11.75 29.31
N ALA A 5 -45.96 10.54 28.91
CA ALA A 5 -45.52 9.53 27.94
C ALA A 5 -44.06 9.41 27.43
N PRO A 6 -43.55 8.16 27.32
CA PRO A 6 -42.32 7.85 26.59
C PRO A 6 -42.57 7.87 25.08
N GLY A 7 -41.86 8.73 24.36
CA GLY A 7 -41.79 8.66 22.90
C GLY A 7 -40.96 7.44 22.48
N THR A 8 -41.61 6.42 21.92
CA THR A 8 -40.97 5.31 21.22
C THR A 8 -40.16 5.85 20.05
N ARG A 9 -38.84 6.03 20.23
CA ARG A 9 -37.92 6.15 19.09
C ARG A 9 -37.75 4.76 18.50
N THR A 10 -38.51 4.50 17.45
CA THR A 10 -38.32 3.40 16.53
C THR A 10 -36.85 3.33 16.15
N LEU A 11 -36.13 2.30 16.61
CA LEU A 11 -34.86 1.91 16.02
C LEU A 11 -35.15 1.64 14.55
N ARG A 12 -34.79 2.58 13.67
CA ARG A 12 -34.58 2.24 12.27
C ARG A 12 -33.44 1.24 12.28
N GLN A 13 -33.80 -0.03 12.17
CA GLN A 13 -32.93 -1.06 11.63
C GLN A 13 -32.53 -0.58 10.23
N ALA A 14 -31.47 0.22 10.17
CA ALA A 14 -30.67 0.27 8.98
C ALA A 14 -29.99 -1.10 8.93
N THR A 15 -30.59 -2.04 8.22
CA THR A 15 -29.84 -2.99 7.42
C THR A 15 -29.00 -2.17 6.43
N GLY A 16 -27.96 -1.52 6.97
CA GLY A 16 -26.89 -0.95 6.19
C GLY A 16 -26.26 -2.13 5.50
N ALA A 17 -26.37 -2.12 4.18
CA ALA A 17 -25.71 -3.04 3.28
C ALA A 17 -24.35 -3.46 3.87
N LEU A 18 -24.08 -4.77 3.89
CA LEU A 18 -22.74 -5.29 4.01
C LEU A 18 -21.86 -4.40 3.12
N GLY A 19 -21.10 -3.51 3.75
CA GLY A 19 -20.15 -2.69 3.06
C GLY A 19 -19.27 -3.69 2.34
N THR A 20 -19.29 -3.66 1.02
CA THR A 20 -18.15 -4.15 0.27
C THR A 20 -17.01 -3.26 0.71
N LEU A 21 -16.35 -3.63 1.81
CA LEU A 21 -14.96 -3.30 2.04
C LEU A 21 -14.26 -3.89 0.83
N GLY A 22 -14.19 -3.10 -0.25
CA GLY A 22 -13.44 -3.47 -1.43
C GLY A 22 -12.03 -3.66 -0.93
N ALA A 23 -11.61 -4.91 -0.76
CA ALA A 23 -10.25 -5.21 -0.37
C ALA A 23 -9.37 -4.54 -1.41
N VAL A 24 -8.58 -3.56 -0.96
CA VAL A 24 -7.58 -2.93 -1.81
C VAL A 24 -6.51 -3.98 -2.00
N ALA A 25 -6.62 -4.71 -3.12
CA ALA A 25 -5.73 -5.79 -3.48
C ALA A 25 -4.69 -5.31 -4.49
N LEU A 26 -3.53 -5.95 -4.45
CA LEU A 26 -2.53 -5.83 -5.50
C LEU A 26 -2.98 -6.64 -6.72
N MET A 27 -2.72 -6.09 -7.89
CA MET A 27 -2.92 -6.77 -9.16
C MET A 27 -1.65 -7.53 -9.54
N ALA A 28 -1.79 -8.82 -9.85
CA ALA A 28 -0.73 -9.59 -10.48
C ALA A 28 -0.61 -9.15 -11.95
N LEU A 29 0.50 -8.51 -12.30
CA LEU A 29 0.76 -7.98 -13.63
C LEU A 29 1.42 -9.02 -14.56
N GLY A 30 2.01 -10.07 -13.99
CA GLY A 30 2.66 -11.15 -14.74
C GLY A 30 3.66 -11.91 -13.89
N ALA A 31 4.24 -12.97 -14.48
CA ALA A 31 5.37 -13.66 -13.90
C ALA A 31 6.66 -13.05 -14.45
N ALA A 32 7.53 -12.55 -13.58
CA ALA A 32 8.91 -12.29 -13.93
C ALA A 32 9.69 -13.60 -13.77
N PRO A 33 10.67 -13.92 -14.64
CA PRO A 33 11.57 -15.01 -14.35
C PRO A 33 12.27 -14.68 -13.03
N ALA A 34 12.09 -15.53 -12.02
CA ALA A 34 12.88 -15.44 -10.79
C ALA A 34 14.35 -15.49 -11.22
N VAL A 35 15.05 -14.36 -11.14
CA VAL A 35 16.44 -14.28 -11.59
C VAL A 35 17.28 -15.03 -10.56
N ALA A 36 17.50 -16.32 -10.78
CA ALA A 36 18.67 -16.98 -10.23
C ALA A 36 19.86 -16.38 -10.96
N ALA A 37 20.47 -15.34 -10.39
CA ALA A 37 21.60 -14.65 -10.99
C ALA A 37 22.78 -15.62 -11.21
N GLY A 38 23.05 -15.95 -12.48
CA GLY A 38 24.32 -16.51 -12.96
C GLY A 38 24.75 -17.88 -12.39
N PRO A 39 25.87 -18.45 -12.87
CA PRO A 39 26.38 -19.72 -12.37
C PRO A 39 26.90 -19.52 -10.94
N ALA A 40 26.03 -19.76 -9.96
CA ALA A 40 26.37 -19.71 -8.54
C ALA A 40 27.20 -20.95 -8.14
N PRO A 41 28.21 -20.82 -7.25
CA PRO A 41 28.58 -21.94 -6.39
C PRO A 41 27.31 -22.34 -5.63
N THR A 42 26.93 -23.62 -5.74
CA THR A 42 25.80 -24.32 -5.10
C THR A 42 24.76 -23.42 -4.42
N PRO A 43 23.56 -23.19 -5.00
CA PRO A 43 22.54 -22.36 -4.38
C PRO A 43 22.13 -23.01 -3.06
N THR A 44 22.57 -22.42 -1.95
CA THR A 44 21.89 -22.64 -0.67
C THR A 44 20.59 -21.87 -0.81
N PRO A 45 19.41 -22.50 -0.77
CA PRO A 45 18.16 -21.75 -0.84
C PRO A 45 18.17 -20.76 0.32
N SER A 46 18.26 -19.46 0.01
CA SER A 46 18.06 -18.45 1.05
C SER A 46 16.61 -18.58 1.48
N SER A 47 16.39 -19.02 2.71
CA SER A 47 15.05 -19.15 3.31
C SER A 47 14.44 -17.78 3.63
N THR A 48 15.16 -16.69 3.35
CA THR A 48 14.73 -15.32 3.60
C THR A 48 13.77 -14.84 2.52
N PRO A 49 12.64 -14.20 2.91
CA PRO A 49 11.85 -13.35 2.02
C PRO A 49 12.73 -12.37 1.25
N GLU A 50 12.50 -12.21 -0.05
CA GLU A 50 13.18 -11.21 -0.87
C GLU A 50 12.14 -10.45 -1.70
N LEU A 51 12.03 -9.14 -1.47
CA LEU A 51 11.12 -8.26 -2.18
C LEU A 51 11.94 -7.22 -2.94
N VAL A 52 11.71 -7.14 -4.25
CA VAL A 52 12.38 -6.20 -5.14
C VAL A 52 11.36 -5.22 -5.69
N LEU A 53 11.60 -3.92 -5.48
CA LEU A 53 10.83 -2.87 -6.12
C LEU A 53 11.13 -2.85 -7.62
N GLY A 54 10.08 -2.71 -8.43
CA GLY A 54 10.20 -2.49 -9.87
C GLY A 54 10.88 -1.16 -10.17
N GLU A 55 11.33 -1.01 -11.42
CA GLU A 55 11.95 0.23 -11.88
C GLU A 55 10.99 1.42 -11.72
N MET A 56 11.46 2.47 -11.06
CA MET A 56 10.75 3.73 -10.92
C MET A 56 11.40 4.76 -11.85
N ALA A 57 10.59 5.55 -12.55
CA ALA A 57 11.10 6.62 -13.38
C ALA A 57 11.98 7.56 -12.53
N PRO A 58 13.22 7.87 -12.94
CA PRO A 58 14.15 8.66 -12.14
C PRO A 58 13.75 10.13 -12.03
N THR A 59 12.90 10.60 -12.95
CA THR A 59 12.40 11.97 -13.00
C THR A 59 10.94 11.99 -13.42
N VAL A 60 10.16 12.85 -12.75
CA VAL A 60 8.77 13.16 -13.12
C VAL A 60 8.75 14.54 -13.76
N ASP A 61 8.60 14.58 -15.08
CA ASP A 61 8.54 15.83 -15.84
C ASP A 61 7.12 16.42 -15.86
N GLY A 62 7.05 17.73 -16.08
CA GLY A 62 5.77 18.40 -16.34
C GLY A 62 4.86 18.59 -15.12
N LEU A 63 5.28 18.18 -13.92
CA LEU A 63 4.54 18.46 -12.70
C LEU A 63 4.42 19.98 -12.48
N ARG A 64 3.22 20.42 -12.09
CA ARG A 64 2.90 21.83 -11.80
C ARG A 64 2.39 21.94 -10.37
N PRO A 65 2.54 23.11 -9.71
CA PRO A 65 1.92 23.35 -8.42
C PRO A 65 0.42 23.05 -8.45
N GLY A 66 -0.06 22.28 -7.47
CA GLY A 66 -1.46 21.81 -7.42
C GLY A 66 -1.79 20.61 -8.32
N GLY A 67 -0.84 20.12 -9.10
CA GLY A 67 -0.99 18.88 -9.87
C GLY A 67 -0.90 17.63 -9.00
N THR A 68 -1.39 16.51 -9.53
CA THR A 68 -1.26 15.17 -8.93
C THR A 68 -0.36 14.30 -9.79
N TYR A 69 0.25 13.30 -9.16
CA TYR A 69 1.06 12.28 -9.82
C TYR A 69 0.73 10.93 -9.20
N ASP A 70 0.34 9.97 -10.04
CA ASP A 70 0.18 8.58 -9.63
C ASP A 70 1.54 7.91 -9.67
N VAL A 71 2.01 7.43 -8.51
CA VAL A 71 3.30 6.75 -8.40
C VAL A 71 3.16 5.33 -8.94
N PRO A 72 3.84 4.95 -10.04
CA PRO A 72 3.67 3.65 -10.68
C PRO A 72 4.51 2.58 -9.96
N VAL A 73 4.13 2.24 -8.72
CA VAL A 73 4.85 1.22 -7.95
C VAL A 73 4.48 -0.18 -8.42
N SER A 74 5.50 -1.00 -8.61
CA SER A 74 5.37 -2.45 -8.66
C SER A 74 6.46 -3.09 -7.81
N PHE A 75 6.28 -4.35 -7.43
CA PHE A 75 7.31 -5.13 -6.77
C PHE A 75 7.17 -6.61 -7.10
N THR A 76 8.22 -7.38 -6.86
CA THR A 76 8.26 -8.84 -7.08
C THR A 76 8.83 -9.53 -5.85
N ASN A 77 8.23 -10.66 -5.45
CA ASN A 77 8.87 -11.58 -4.50
C ASN A 77 9.86 -12.47 -5.27
N THR A 78 11.16 -12.21 -5.15
CA THR A 78 12.23 -13.01 -5.76
C THR A 78 12.70 -14.14 -4.86
N GLY A 79 12.20 -14.22 -3.63
CA GLY A 79 12.49 -15.27 -2.68
C GLY A 79 11.84 -16.61 -3.05
N ALA A 80 12.20 -17.67 -2.32
CA ALA A 80 11.71 -19.02 -2.58
C ALA A 80 10.37 -19.36 -1.90
N GLN A 81 9.88 -18.50 -1.00
CA GLN A 81 8.67 -18.74 -0.20
C GLN A 81 7.65 -17.63 -0.43
N ALA A 82 6.36 -18.00 -0.41
CA ALA A 82 5.28 -17.03 -0.42
C ALA A 82 5.27 -16.18 0.86
N LEU A 83 4.80 -14.94 0.76
CA LEU A 83 4.60 -14.05 1.90
C LEU A 83 3.12 -13.90 2.17
N ASP A 84 2.71 -13.88 3.43
CA ASP A 84 1.30 -13.73 3.80
C ASP A 84 0.82 -12.28 3.71
N LYS A 85 1.76 -11.32 3.82
CA LYS A 85 1.46 -9.90 3.93
C LYS A 85 2.64 -9.06 3.49
N VAL A 86 2.35 -7.89 2.89
CA VAL A 86 3.35 -6.87 2.60
C VAL A 86 2.87 -5.49 3.02
N TYR A 87 3.84 -4.63 3.36
CA TYR A 87 3.62 -3.22 3.64
C TYR A 87 4.35 -2.41 2.59
N LEU A 88 3.69 -1.37 2.08
CA LEU A 88 4.28 -0.43 1.15
C LEU A 88 4.33 0.95 1.78
N GLU A 89 5.53 1.49 1.95
CA GLU A 89 5.76 2.81 2.51
C GLU A 89 6.08 3.80 1.39
N TYR A 90 5.35 4.92 1.39
CA TYR A 90 5.61 6.07 0.53
C TYR A 90 6.00 7.23 1.41
N SER A 91 7.16 7.84 1.19
CA SER A 91 7.54 9.07 1.87
C SER A 91 7.59 10.20 0.86
N VAL A 92 7.04 11.35 1.24
CA VAL A 92 7.12 12.59 0.49
C VAL A 92 7.76 13.68 1.34
N THR A 93 8.48 14.56 0.68
CA THR A 93 9.15 15.72 1.29
C THR A 93 8.29 16.97 1.17
N HIS A 94 8.75 18.06 1.77
CA HIS A 94 8.06 19.34 1.78
C HIS A 94 7.63 19.79 0.36
N GLY A 95 6.39 20.25 0.23
CA GLY A 95 5.77 20.66 -1.04
C GLY A 95 4.96 19.56 -1.75
N LEU A 96 5.08 18.31 -1.31
CA LEU A 96 4.25 17.19 -1.74
C LEU A 96 3.37 16.69 -0.60
N SER A 97 2.26 16.04 -0.92
CA SER A 97 1.35 15.45 0.05
C SER A 97 0.63 14.25 -0.54
N HIS A 98 0.36 13.23 0.28
CA HIS A 98 -0.61 12.19 -0.05
C HIS A 98 -2.01 12.81 -0.08
N THR A 99 -2.57 13.02 -1.27
CA THR A 99 -3.89 13.66 -1.47
C THR A 99 -5.03 12.67 -1.32
N GLU A 100 -4.88 11.49 -1.92
CA GLU A 100 -5.82 10.37 -1.80
C GLU A 100 -5.06 9.14 -1.35
N LEU A 101 -5.45 8.59 -0.20
CA LEU A 101 -4.93 7.32 0.29
C LEU A 101 -6.03 6.27 0.26
N PRO A 102 -5.76 5.08 -0.30
CA PRO A 102 -6.63 3.93 -0.15
C PRO A 102 -6.92 3.61 1.33
N SER A 103 -8.04 2.95 1.61
CA SER A 103 -8.48 2.67 2.99
C SER A 103 -7.56 1.73 3.77
N ASN A 104 -6.66 1.02 3.09
CA ASN A 104 -5.64 0.18 3.70
C ASN A 104 -4.35 0.94 4.03
N CYS A 105 -4.33 2.27 3.84
CA CYS A 105 -3.17 3.10 4.12
C CYS A 105 -3.37 4.01 5.32
N VAL A 106 -2.32 4.17 6.12
CA VAL A 106 -2.27 5.11 7.26
C VAL A 106 -1.21 6.16 6.97
N ARG A 107 -1.57 7.43 7.11
CA ARG A 107 -0.66 8.57 6.97
C ARG A 107 -0.05 8.95 8.31
N PHE A 108 1.23 9.29 8.28
CA PHE A 108 1.99 9.86 9.37
C PHE A 108 2.60 11.17 8.91
N ASP A 109 2.50 12.20 9.75
CA ASP A 109 3.19 13.47 9.57
C ASP A 109 4.21 13.59 10.70
N VAL A 110 5.48 13.62 10.32
CA VAL A 110 6.62 13.70 11.25
C VAL A 110 7.22 15.09 11.09
N GLY A 111 7.09 15.89 12.15
CA GLY A 111 7.77 17.18 12.24
C GLY A 111 9.28 16.99 12.33
N SER A 112 9.99 18.05 11.98
CA SER A 112 11.44 18.13 12.02
C SER A 112 11.94 18.03 13.45
N TYR A 113 13.02 17.29 13.61
CA TYR A 113 13.76 17.17 14.86
C TYR A 113 15.22 16.92 14.53
N ASP A 114 16.11 17.47 15.34
CA ASP A 114 17.57 17.43 15.11
C ASP A 114 17.93 17.81 13.66
N GLU A 115 18.71 16.98 12.95
CA GLU A 115 19.08 17.18 11.55
C GLU A 115 18.07 16.58 10.54
N LEU A 116 16.91 16.07 10.99
CA LEU A 116 15.90 15.45 10.13
C LEU A 116 14.84 16.47 9.69
N PRO A 117 14.63 16.66 8.37
CA PRO A 117 13.58 17.56 7.87
C PRO A 117 12.18 16.99 8.11
N ASP A 118 11.18 17.87 8.07
CA ASP A 118 9.77 17.46 8.06
C ASP A 118 9.52 16.45 6.93
N LYS A 119 8.80 15.37 7.23
CA LYS A 119 8.35 14.40 6.23
C LYS A 119 6.94 13.93 6.49
N SER A 120 6.24 13.60 5.41
CA SER A 120 5.00 12.84 5.49
C SER A 120 5.22 11.49 4.85
N TYR A 121 4.75 10.43 5.48
CA TYR A 121 4.75 9.10 4.85
C TYR A 121 3.41 8.39 5.04
N ALA A 122 3.10 7.50 4.12
CA ALA A 122 1.93 6.63 4.18
C ALA A 122 2.39 5.18 4.14
N ILE A 123 1.84 4.35 5.02
CA ILE A 123 2.06 2.90 5.04
C ILE A 123 0.77 2.23 4.62
N CYS A 124 0.81 1.49 3.52
CA CYS A 124 -0.30 0.70 2.99
C CYS A 124 -0.10 -0.78 3.30
N GLU A 125 -1.09 -1.40 3.93
CA GLU A 125 -1.09 -2.83 4.26
C GLU A 125 -1.81 -3.65 3.20
N PHE A 126 -1.17 -4.68 2.68
CA PHE A 126 -1.79 -5.64 1.76
C PHE A 126 -1.79 -7.01 2.40
N ASP A 127 -2.94 -7.37 2.97
CA ASP A 127 -3.20 -8.69 3.56
C ASP A 127 -3.61 -9.68 2.46
N GLN A 128 -2.60 -10.15 1.73
CA GLN A 128 -2.75 -11.12 0.65
C GLN A 128 -1.47 -11.92 0.43
N THR A 129 -1.62 -13.15 -0.05
CA THR A 129 -0.49 -13.99 -0.43
C THR A 129 0.28 -13.40 -1.61
N ILE A 130 1.58 -13.25 -1.42
CA ILE A 130 2.53 -12.77 -2.43
C ILE A 130 3.39 -13.94 -2.88
N GLU A 131 3.07 -14.45 -4.07
CA GLU A 131 3.73 -15.61 -4.65
C GLU A 131 5.12 -15.28 -5.18
N PRO A 132 6.09 -16.21 -5.06
CA PRO A 132 7.38 -16.11 -5.73
C PRO A 132 7.26 -15.89 -7.24
N GLY A 133 8.08 -14.99 -7.78
CA GLY A 133 8.17 -14.71 -9.22
C GLY A 133 7.01 -13.91 -9.80
N VAL A 134 6.01 -13.50 -9.01
CA VAL A 134 4.88 -12.70 -9.49
C VAL A 134 5.14 -11.20 -9.27
N VAL A 135 4.88 -10.40 -10.31
CA VAL A 135 4.92 -8.95 -10.25
C VAL A 135 3.58 -8.43 -9.75
N TYR A 136 3.59 -7.66 -8.68
CA TYR A 136 2.42 -7.05 -8.07
C TYR A 136 2.48 -5.53 -8.20
N ALA A 137 1.33 -4.90 -8.40
CA ALA A 137 1.17 -3.45 -8.29
C ALA A 137 -0.12 -3.08 -7.53
N PRO A 138 -0.13 -1.99 -6.76
CA PRO A 138 -1.36 -1.43 -6.22
C PRO A 138 -2.30 -1.08 -7.37
N ARG A 139 -3.61 -1.32 -7.18
CA ARG A 139 -4.60 -0.86 -8.14
C ARG A 139 -4.59 0.67 -8.18
N SER A 140 -4.16 1.25 -9.30
CA SER A 140 -4.41 2.67 -9.57
C SER A 140 -5.90 2.88 -9.83
N ARG A 141 -6.43 4.06 -9.49
CA ARG A 141 -7.80 4.43 -9.86
C ARG A 141 -7.99 4.41 -11.38
#